data_AF-A0A1F5WGL7-F1
#
_entry.id   AF-A0A1F5WGL7-F1
#
_cell.length_a   1.000
_cell.length_b   1.000
_cell.length_c   1.000
_cell.angle_alpha   90.00
_cell.angle_beta   90.00
_cell.angle_gamma   90.00
#
_symmetry.space_group_name_H-M   'P 1'
#
loop_
_entity.id
_entity.type
_entity.pdbx_description
1 polymer ?
#
loop_
_entity_poly.entity_id
_entity_poly.type
_entity_poly.pdbx_seq_one_letter_code
_entity_poly.pdbx_strand_id
1 'polypeptide(L)'
;MDVADRSLITHFHTAPRATQKALAYMSAQRWLKRSAWYLAGGTALALQTGHRQSVDLDFFTPRKDFSPFCPRKALCMVWLYTHAGFL
;
A
#
# COMPACT_ATOMS: atom_id res chain seq x y z
N MET A 1 3.55 -16.89 23.94
CA MET A 1 2.66 -15.73 23.79
C MET A 1 1.83 -15.97 22.54
N ASP A 2 0.62 -16.48 22.72
CA ASP A 2 -0.33 -16.73 21.65
C ASP A 2 -0.74 -15.41 21.00
N VAL A 3 -0.15 -15.11 19.84
CA VAL A 3 -0.67 -14.06 18.97
C VAL A 3 -1.92 -14.66 18.31
N ALA A 4 -3.04 -14.51 19.01
CA ALA A 4 -4.35 -14.93 18.57
C ALA A 4 -4.58 -14.51 17.11
N ASP A 5 -5.11 -15.45 16.34
CA ASP A 5 -5.65 -15.30 14.99
C ASP A 5 -6.79 -14.27 15.01
N ARG A 6 -6.41 -12.99 15.08
CA ARG A 6 -7.34 -11.88 14.92
C ARG A 6 -7.54 -11.74 13.43
N SER A 7 -8.63 -12.29 12.92
CA SER A 7 -9.22 -11.86 11.66
C SER A 7 -9.37 -10.34 11.72
N LEU A 8 -8.45 -9.62 11.07
CA LEU A 8 -8.45 -8.17 11.03
C LEU A 8 -9.54 -7.75 10.04
N ILE A 9 -10.64 -7.22 10.58
CA ILE A 9 -11.65 -6.55 9.77
C ILE A 9 -10.95 -5.39 9.06
N THR A 10 -10.95 -5.42 7.73
CA THR A 10 -10.31 -4.40 6.90
C THR A 10 -11.39 -3.55 6.23
N HIS A 11 -11.46 -2.28 6.60
CA HIS A 11 -12.44 -1.32 6.12
C HIS A 11 -11.99 -0.67 4.81
N PHE A 12 -11.94 -1.43 3.71
CA PHE A 12 -11.46 -0.92 2.41
C PHE A 12 -12.20 0.32 1.90
N HIS A 13 -13.44 0.55 2.34
CA HIS A 13 -14.22 1.74 1.98
C HIS A 13 -13.58 3.06 2.46
N THR A 14 -12.65 3.04 3.41
CA THR A 14 -11.92 4.24 3.86
C THR A 14 -10.86 4.69 2.86
N ALA A 15 -10.33 3.80 2.02
CA ALA A 15 -9.47 4.20 0.92
C ALA A 15 -10.33 4.56 -0.29
N PRO A 16 -10.09 5.69 -0.98
CA PRO A 16 -10.74 5.96 -2.27
C PRO A 16 -10.50 4.84 -3.28
N ARG A 17 -11.40 4.66 -4.25
CA ARG A 17 -11.27 3.60 -5.27
C ARG A 17 -9.93 3.62 -6.00
N ALA A 18 -9.36 4.79 -6.25
CA ALA A 18 -8.04 4.92 -6.85
C ALA A 18 -6.94 4.36 -5.95
N THR A 19 -6.95 4.69 -4.66
CA THR A 19 -6.02 4.15 -3.65
C THR A 19 -6.18 2.65 -3.47
N GLN A 20 -7.41 2.13 -3.45
CA GLN A 20 -7.66 0.69 -3.40
C GLN A 20 -7.04 -0.04 -4.61
N LYS A 21 -7.21 0.51 -5.83
CA LYS A 21 -6.59 -0.01 -7.05
C LYS A 21 -5.06 0.05 -6.98
N ALA A 22 -4.50 1.15 -6.49
CA ALA A 22 -3.05 1.29 -6.32
C ALA A 22 -2.50 0.27 -5.31
N LEU A 23 -3.19 0.06 -4.19
CA LEU A 23 -2.83 -0.94 -3.18
C LEU A 23 -2.90 -2.36 -3.76
N ALA A 24 -3.96 -2.68 -4.50
CA ALA A 24 -4.11 -3.97 -5.20
C ALA A 24 -2.99 -4.18 -6.23
N TYR A 25 -2.66 -3.13 -7.01
CA TYR A 25 -1.58 -3.18 -7.98
C TYR A 25 -0.21 -3.39 -7.32
N MET A 26 0.09 -2.67 -6.25
CA MET A 26 1.35 -2.79 -5.51
C MET A 26 1.49 -4.17 -4.87
N SER A 27 0.46 -4.64 -4.18
CA SER A 27 0.45 -5.98 -3.54
C SER A 27 0.60 -7.13 -4.53
N ALA A 28 0.24 -6.93 -5.81
CA ALA A 28 0.45 -7.90 -6.87
C ALA A 28 1.91 -8.01 -7.35
N GLN A 29 2.76 -7.01 -7.08
CA GLN A 29 4.11 -6.95 -7.63
C GLN A 29 4.99 -8.10 -7.10
N ARG A 30 5.68 -8.80 -8.02
CA ARG A 30 6.51 -9.97 -7.70
C ARG A 30 7.62 -9.66 -6.68
N TRP A 31 8.23 -8.48 -6.77
CA TRP A 31 9.29 -8.06 -5.85
C TRP A 31 8.74 -7.81 -4.44
N LEU A 32 7.53 -7.22 -4.35
CA LEU A 32 6.87 -6.93 -3.09
C LEU A 32 6.35 -8.23 -2.44
N LYS A 33 5.83 -9.18 -3.21
CA LYS A 33 5.45 -10.52 -2.70
C LYS A 33 6.63 -11.35 -2.20
N ARG A 34 7.84 -11.11 -2.72
CA ARG A 34 9.06 -11.85 -2.34
C ARG A 34 9.85 -11.16 -1.22
N SER A 35 9.43 -9.98 -0.78
CA SER A 35 10.03 -9.26 0.33
C SER A 35 9.07 -9.22 1.52
N ALA A 36 9.62 -9.07 2.73
CA ALA A 36 8.80 -8.78 3.90
C ALA A 36 8.46 -7.29 3.89
N TRP A 37 7.18 -6.94 3.92
CA TRP A 37 6.71 -5.56 3.99
C TRP A 37 5.41 -5.46 4.78
N TYR A 38 5.08 -4.25 5.22
CA TYR A 38 3.79 -3.93 5.81
C TYR A 38 3.39 -2.51 5.41
N LEU A 39 2.09 -2.28 5.27
CA LEU A 39 1.53 -0.94 5.15
C LEU A 39 1.49 -0.33 6.55
N ALA A 40 2.04 0.86 6.72
CA ALA A 40 2.03 1.56 8.01
C ALA A 40 1.40 2.95 7.86
N GLY A 41 1.55 3.75 8.92
CA GLY A 41 1.09 5.14 8.92
C GLY A 41 -0.43 5.26 8.99
N GLY A 42 -0.89 6.44 8.56
CA GLY A 42 -2.28 6.85 8.72
C GLY A 42 -3.27 5.96 7.98
N THR A 43 -2.88 5.44 6.82
CA THR A 43 -3.74 4.61 5.97
C THR A 43 -3.89 3.20 6.49
N ALA A 44 -2.83 2.60 7.06
CA ALA A 44 -2.95 1.31 7.72
C ALA A 44 -3.94 1.37 8.89
N LEU A 45 -3.84 2.42 9.73
CA LEU A 45 -4.79 2.64 10.82
C LEU A 45 -6.21 2.90 10.32
N ALA A 46 -6.38 3.69 9.25
CA ALA A 46 -7.69 3.97 8.67
C ALA A 46 -8.35 2.71 8.08
N LEU A 47 -7.57 1.81 7.49
CA LEU A 47 -8.08 0.51 7.01
C LEU A 47 -8.46 -0.41 8.18
N GLN A 48 -7.74 -0.33 9.30
CA GLN A 48 -8.04 -1.15 10.48
C GLN A 48 -9.26 -0.65 11.27
N THR A 49 -9.46 0.66 11.40
CA THR A 49 -10.51 1.21 12.28
C THR A 49 -11.74 1.74 11.53
N GLY A 50 -11.65 1.98 10.22
CA GLY A 50 -12.77 2.57 9.49
C GLY A 50 -13.01 4.07 9.77
N HIS A 51 -12.19 4.73 10.61
CA HIS A 51 -12.55 6.03 11.21
C HIS A 51 -12.46 7.24 10.28
N ARG A 52 -11.70 7.18 9.19
CA ARG A 52 -11.53 8.31 8.26
C ARG A 52 -11.08 7.85 6.89
N GLN A 53 -11.23 8.70 5.89
CA GLN A 53 -10.61 8.47 4.59
C GLN A 53 -9.10 8.75 4.62
N SER A 54 -8.32 7.94 3.88
CA SER A 54 -6.88 8.11 3.77
C SER A 54 -6.39 7.67 2.38
N VAL A 55 -5.43 8.40 1.82
CA VAL A 55 -5.03 8.27 0.40
C VAL A 55 -3.59 7.76 0.24
N ASP A 56 -2.71 8.09 1.19
CA ASP A 56 -1.28 7.80 1.12
C ASP A 56 -0.98 6.31 1.37
N LEU A 57 0.00 5.74 0.68
CA LEU A 57 0.40 4.34 0.88
C LEU A 57 1.87 4.25 1.31
N ASP A 58 2.09 4.15 2.61
CA ASP A 58 3.43 4.05 3.19
C ASP A 58 3.81 2.59 3.43
N PHE A 59 4.68 2.06 2.57
CA PHE A 59 5.19 0.69 2.69
C PHE A 59 6.54 0.69 3.42
N PHE A 60 6.64 -0.17 4.44
CA PHE A 60 7.85 -0.37 5.22
C PHE A 60 8.30 -1.82 5.16
N THR A 61 9.59 -2.05 5.38
CA THR A 61 10.15 -3.39 5.50
C THR A 61 10.89 -3.53 6.84
N PRO A 62 10.76 -4.66 7.55
CA PRO A 62 11.56 -4.91 8.74
C PRO A 62 13.03 -5.22 8.39
N ARG A 63 13.34 -5.46 7.12
CA ARG A 63 14.72 -5.72 6.66
C ARG A 63 15.50 -4.41 6.61
N LYS A 64 16.65 -4.37 7.28
CA LYS A 64 17.56 -3.21 7.25
C LYS A 64 18.30 -3.11 5.92
N ASP A 65 18.58 -4.26 5.32
CA ASP A 65 19.24 -4.45 4.03
C ASP A 65 18.21 -4.40 2.90
N PHE A 66 17.58 -3.24 2.71
CA PHE A 66 16.75 -3.04 1.52
C PHE A 66 17.65 -2.77 0.31
N SER A 67 17.89 -3.80 -0.51
CA SER A 67 18.40 -3.60 -1.86
C SER A 67 17.20 -3.43 -2.80
N PRO A 68 16.89 -2.22 -3.29
CA PRO A 68 15.94 -2.08 -4.38
C PRO A 68 16.59 -2.72 -5.60
N PHE A 69 16.33 -4.00 -5.85
CA PHE A 69 16.64 -4.58 -7.14
C PHE A 69 15.83 -3.76 -8.14
N CYS A 70 16.52 -2.92 -8.90
CA CYS A 70 15.93 -1.89 -9.74
C CYS A 70 15.85 -2.40 -11.19
N PRO A 71 14.75 -3.02 -11.62
CA PRO A 71 14.30 -2.84 -12.98
C PRO A 71 13.67 -1.45 -13.03
N ARG A 72 14.44 -0.47 -13.50
CA ARG A 72 13.98 0.88 -13.81
C ARG A 72 12.61 0.79 -14.49
N LYS A 73 11.60 1.51 -13.94
CA LYS A 73 10.36 2.02 -14.59
C LYS A 73 9.02 1.81 -13.86
N ALA A 74 8.93 1.17 -12.69
CA ALA A 74 7.61 0.93 -12.08
C ALA A 74 7.09 2.03 -11.12
N LEU A 75 7.97 2.72 -10.38
CA LEU A 75 7.49 3.59 -9.27
C LEU A 75 7.26 5.06 -9.64
N CYS A 76 7.79 5.54 -10.77
CA CYS A 76 7.65 6.95 -11.17
C CYS A 76 6.30 7.27 -11.87
N MET A 77 5.45 6.28 -12.12
CA MET A 77 4.27 6.46 -12.99
C MET A 77 2.97 6.77 -12.25
N VAL A 78 2.91 6.63 -10.92
CA VAL A 78 1.67 6.92 -10.16
C VAL A 78 1.44 8.42 -9.98
N TRP A 79 2.48 9.27 -10.08
CA TRP A 79 2.32 10.72 -9.97
C TRP A 79 1.96 11.43 -11.29
N LEU A 80 2.17 10.77 -12.44
CA LEU A 80 1.89 11.37 -13.76
C LEU A 80 0.46 11.15 -14.27
N TYR A 81 -0.27 10.16 -13.76
CA TYR A 81 -1.64 9.87 -14.24
C TYR A 81 -2.74 10.74 -13.63
N THR A 82 -2.42 11.68 -12.74
CA THR A 82 -3.39 12.65 -12.19
C THR A 82 -3.28 14.05 -12.81
N HIS A 83 -2.43 14.23 -13.84
CA HIS A 83 -2.24 15.50 -14.57
C HIS A 83 -2.32 15.37 -16.10
N ALA A 84 -3.02 14.36 -16.63
CA ALA A 84 -3.41 14.34 -18.04
C ALA A 84 -4.90 14.73 -18.13
N GLY A 85 -5.12 15.97 -18.58
CA GLY A 85 -6.40 16.67 -18.55
C GLY A 85 -7.54 15.97 -19.28
N PHE A 86 -8.72 16.16 -18.70
CA PHE A 86 -10.00 16.19 -19.40
C PHE A 86 -10.02 17.47 -20.23
N LEU A 87 -9.85 17.36 -21.55
CA LEU A 87 -10.31 18.29 -22.57
C LEU A 87 -10.32 17.59 -23.93
#